data_AF-A0A3N7H8P7-F1
#
_entry.id   AF-A0A3N7H8P7-F1
#
_cell.length_a   1.000
_cell.length_b   1.000
_cell.length_c   1.000
_cell.angle_alpha   90.00
_cell.angle_beta   90.00
_cell.angle_gamma   90.00
#
_symmetry.space_group_name_H-M   'P 1'
#
loop_
_entity.id
_entity.type
_entity.pdbx_description
1 polymer ?
#
loop_
_entity_poly.entity_id
_entity_poly.type
_entity_poly.pdbx_seq_one_letter_code
_entity_poly.pdbx_strand_id
1 'polypeptide(L)'
;MLNYFMGTLSHNTVVAQGFSQMLKGGRFIWYYWTQKKLAQWSEDDECFIFQGEIEAFRYLGKDATHKRVVKIFKAKPVWTIRDVVSGLDGYSKNQIWHPASTNLHFSSTSSPNRFKSYNSDYYGELTEEESISFEFDASISTTLIYSP
;
A
#
# COMPACT_ATOMS: atom_id res chain seq x y z
N MET A 1 13.64 1.12 14.20
CA MET A 1 12.31 0.99 14.82
C MET A 1 11.45 2.23 14.59
N LEU A 2 11.83 3.42 15.06
CA LEU A 2 11.06 4.65 14.79
C LEU A 2 10.89 4.94 13.28
N ASN A 3 11.97 4.75 12.51
CA ASN A 3 11.94 4.92 11.06
C ASN A 3 11.02 3.94 10.32
N TYR A 4 10.71 2.79 10.92
CA TYR A 4 9.78 1.81 10.34
C TYR A 4 8.35 2.35 10.40
N PHE A 5 7.86 2.67 11.61
CA PHE A 5 6.51 3.21 11.82
C PHE A 5 6.29 4.60 11.21
N MET A 6 7.35 5.40 11.08
CA MET A 6 7.31 6.71 10.42
C MET A 6 7.40 6.63 8.89
N GLY A 7 7.68 5.44 8.36
CA GLY A 7 7.87 5.18 6.94
C GLY A 7 6.65 4.53 6.29
N THR A 8 6.70 4.43 4.97
CA THR A 8 5.62 3.81 4.19
C THR A 8 5.57 2.28 4.33
N LEU A 9 6.70 1.64 4.63
CA LEU A 9 6.81 0.18 4.70
C LEU A 9 5.91 -0.45 5.78
N SER A 10 5.61 0.25 6.87
CA SER A 10 4.74 -0.24 7.94
C SER A 10 3.23 -0.11 7.64
N HIS A 11 2.86 0.22 6.41
CA HIS A 11 1.48 0.50 6.03
C HIS A 11 1.05 -0.33 4.82
N ASN A 12 -0.26 -0.56 4.68
CA ASN A 12 -0.87 -1.28 3.56
C ASN A 12 -0.92 -0.42 2.29
N THR A 13 0.22 -0.13 1.68
CA THR A 13 0.35 0.76 0.52
C THR A 13 1.58 0.37 -0.33
N VAL A 14 2.00 1.23 -1.25
CA VAL A 14 3.12 0.98 -2.14
C VAL A 14 4.40 1.68 -1.66
N VAL A 15 5.53 0.98 -1.72
CA VAL A 15 6.90 1.53 -1.63
C VAL A 15 7.62 1.40 -2.98
N ALA A 16 8.59 2.27 -3.26
CA ALA A 16 9.41 2.20 -4.48
C ALA A 16 10.88 1.96 -4.09
N GLN A 17 11.45 0.79 -4.41
CA GLN A 17 12.81 0.38 -3.99
C GLN A 17 13.12 0.67 -2.50
N GLY A 18 12.15 0.43 -1.61
CA GLY A 18 12.27 0.71 -0.18
C GLY A 18 12.11 2.18 0.22
N PHE A 19 12.00 3.10 -0.73
CA PHE A 19 11.72 4.50 -0.48
C PHE A 19 10.24 4.74 -0.10
N SER A 20 10.03 5.69 0.80
CA SER A 20 8.70 6.08 1.28
C SER A 20 8.04 7.10 0.37
N GLN A 21 6.71 7.23 0.44
CA GLN A 21 5.95 8.19 -0.38
C GLN A 21 6.30 9.66 -0.07
N MET A 22 6.78 9.93 1.14
CA MET A 22 7.31 11.22 1.58
C MET A 22 8.76 11.05 2.05
N LEU A 23 9.56 12.10 1.95
CA LEU A 23 10.94 12.08 2.44
C LEU A 23 10.97 12.44 3.92
N LYS A 24 11.39 11.51 4.78
CA LYS A 24 11.55 11.78 6.21
C LYS A 24 12.69 12.77 6.44
N GLY A 25 12.41 13.89 7.10
CA GLY A 25 13.41 14.84 7.60
C GLY A 25 13.75 14.60 9.08
N GLY A 26 14.52 15.51 9.68
CA GLY A 26 14.82 15.46 11.12
C GLY A 26 13.57 15.62 12.01
N ARG A 27 13.61 15.03 13.21
CA ARG A 27 12.54 15.12 14.22
C ARG A 27 11.17 14.74 13.64
N PHE A 28 10.20 15.66 13.64
CA PHE A 28 8.82 15.46 13.19
C PHE A 28 8.54 16.06 11.80
N ILE A 29 9.57 16.27 10.98
CA ILE A 29 9.42 16.86 9.64
C ILE A 29 9.37 15.75 8.59
N TRP A 30 8.45 15.91 7.63
CA TRP A 30 8.46 15.23 6.35
C TRP A 30 8.53 16.28 5.25
N TYR A 31 9.25 16.00 4.18
CA TYR A 31 9.28 16.81 2.98
C TYR A 31 8.48 16.13 1.88
N TYR A 32 8.08 16.90 0.87
CA TYR A 32 7.33 16.38 -0.28
C TYR A 32 6.05 15.67 0.15
N TRP A 33 5.27 16.37 0.97
CA TRP A 33 4.00 15.86 1.49
C TRP A 33 3.11 15.41 0.34
N THR A 34 2.53 14.23 0.48
CA THR A 34 1.60 13.69 -0.51
C THR A 34 0.42 14.65 -0.67
N GLN A 35 -0.02 14.87 -1.91
CA GLN A 35 -1.13 15.76 -2.23
C GLN A 35 -2.23 14.98 -2.92
N LYS A 36 -3.48 15.18 -2.50
CA LYS A 36 -4.64 14.54 -3.14
C LYS A 36 -4.83 15.10 -4.56
N LYS A 37 -4.89 14.20 -5.54
CA LYS A 37 -5.34 14.52 -6.92
C LYS A 37 -6.78 14.06 -7.17
N LEU A 38 -7.13 12.87 -6.69
CA LEU A 38 -8.47 12.28 -6.85
C LEU A 38 -8.87 11.53 -5.57
N ALA A 39 -10.15 11.61 -5.23
CA ALA A 39 -10.80 10.74 -4.26
C ALA A 39 -12.28 10.66 -4.61
N GLN A 40 -12.72 9.51 -5.08
CA GLN A 40 -14.07 9.30 -5.57
C GLN A 40 -14.58 7.92 -5.14
N TRP A 41 -15.88 7.89 -4.80
CA TRP A 41 -16.64 6.66 -4.70
C TRP A 41 -17.62 6.55 -5.86
N SER A 42 -17.82 5.33 -6.32
CA SER A 42 -18.87 4.95 -7.24
C SER A 42 -19.37 3.57 -6.86
N GLU A 43 -20.53 3.19 -7.37
CA GLU A 43 -21.15 1.91 -7.11
C GLU A 43 -21.73 1.40 -8.42
N ASP A 44 -21.55 0.10 -8.68
CA ASP A 44 -22.26 -0.63 -9.71
C ASP A 44 -23.06 -1.78 -9.08
N ASP A 45 -23.71 -2.62 -9.88
CA ASP A 45 -24.55 -3.70 -9.37
C ASP A 45 -23.76 -4.73 -8.52
N GLU A 46 -22.46 -4.88 -8.76
CA GLU A 46 -21.62 -5.91 -8.12
C GLU A 46 -20.78 -5.39 -6.96
N CYS A 47 -20.34 -4.13 -7.02
CA CYS A 47 -19.25 -3.61 -6.20
C CYS A 47 -19.47 -2.17 -5.72
N PHE A 48 -18.92 -1.86 -4.54
CA PHE A 48 -18.51 -0.50 -4.21
C PHE A 48 -17.08 -0.27 -4.72
N ILE A 49 -16.83 0.88 -5.35
CA ILE A 49 -15.56 1.19 -6.00
C ILE A 49 -15.03 2.51 -5.48
N PHE A 50 -13.86 2.47 -4.85
CA PHE A 50 -13.08 3.65 -4.52
C PHE A 50 -11.98 3.86 -5.55
N GLN A 51 -11.79 5.11 -5.97
CA GLN A 51 -10.65 5.55 -6.77
C GLN A 51 -9.95 6.72 -6.07
N GLY A 52 -8.70 6.50 -5.68
CA GLY A 52 -7.84 7.52 -5.09
C GLY A 52 -6.59 7.72 -5.93
N GLU A 53 -6.13 8.96 -6.04
CA GLU A 53 -4.83 9.28 -6.63
C GLU A 53 -4.17 10.39 -5.82
N ILE A 54 -2.88 10.21 -5.56
CA ILE A 54 -2.04 11.19 -4.86
C ILE A 54 -0.78 11.48 -5.66
N GLU A 55 -0.27 12.70 -5.53
CA GLU A 55 1.16 12.96 -5.74
C GLU A 55 1.94 12.26 -4.63
N ALA A 56 2.91 11.43 -5.00
CA ALA A 56 3.73 10.67 -4.06
C ALA A 56 5.13 10.51 -4.64
N PHE A 57 6.13 10.29 -3.78
CA PHE A 57 7.53 10.12 -4.21
C PHE A 57 8.10 11.31 -4.98
N ARG A 58 7.59 12.53 -4.73
CA ARG A 58 7.97 13.73 -5.49
C ARG A 58 9.45 14.10 -5.44
N TYR A 59 10.18 13.54 -4.48
CA TYR A 59 11.63 13.68 -4.35
C TYR A 59 12.42 12.69 -5.22
N LEU A 60 11.79 11.61 -5.71
CA LEU A 60 12.35 10.67 -6.66
C LEU A 60 11.96 11.03 -8.11
N GLY A 61 10.72 11.50 -8.30
CA GLY A 61 10.22 11.99 -9.59
C GLY A 61 9.22 13.11 -9.37
N LYS A 62 9.48 14.30 -9.94
CA LYS A 62 8.70 15.53 -9.66
C LYS A 62 7.19 15.35 -9.85
N ASP A 63 6.82 14.58 -10.88
CA ASP A 63 5.44 14.32 -11.31
C ASP A 63 4.97 12.90 -10.94
N ALA A 64 5.68 12.23 -10.01
CA ALA A 64 5.34 10.88 -9.59
C ALA A 64 3.99 10.84 -8.86
N THR A 65 3.20 9.82 -9.18
CA THR A 65 1.86 9.64 -8.63
C THR A 65 1.61 8.19 -8.25
N HIS A 66 0.74 7.99 -7.27
CA HIS A 66 0.21 6.70 -6.88
C HIS A 66 -1.31 6.73 -6.97
N LYS A 67 -1.86 5.90 -7.85
CA LYS A 67 -3.30 5.69 -7.99
C LYS A 67 -3.68 4.32 -7.44
N ARG A 68 -4.68 4.28 -6.57
CA ARG A 68 -5.28 3.07 -6.02
C ARG A 68 -6.75 2.98 -6.37
N VAL A 69 -7.16 1.82 -6.87
CA VAL A 69 -8.56 1.45 -7.06
C VAL A 69 -8.88 0.30 -6.14
N VAL A 70 -9.89 0.45 -5.28
CA VAL A 70 -10.39 -0.62 -4.40
C VAL A 70 -11.79 -0.98 -4.87
N LYS A 71 -12.02 -2.25 -5.17
CA LYS A 71 -13.38 -2.79 -5.38
C LYS A 71 -13.73 -3.72 -4.23
N ILE A 72 -14.90 -3.51 -3.65
CA ILE A 72 -15.47 -4.30 -2.57
C ILE A 72 -16.71 -4.99 -3.13
N PHE A 73 -16.66 -6.31 -3.27
CA PHE A 73 -17.78 -7.07 -3.83
C PHE A 73 -18.92 -7.19 -2.80
N LYS A 74 -20.16 -6.96 -3.24
CA LYS A 74 -21.35 -6.99 -2.37
C LYS A 74 -21.76 -8.40 -1.95
N ALA A 75 -21.63 -9.36 -2.86
CA ALA A 75 -22.15 -10.71 -2.69
C ALA A 75 -21.13 -11.71 -2.09
N LYS A 76 -19.88 -11.31 -1.88
CA LYS A 76 -18.81 -12.21 -1.44
C LYS A 76 -17.74 -11.45 -0.65
N PRO A 77 -17.03 -12.09 0.30
CA PRO A 77 -15.98 -11.47 1.10
C PRO A 77 -14.67 -11.34 0.29
N VAL A 78 -14.75 -10.67 -0.85
CA VAL A 78 -13.66 -10.51 -1.82
C VAL A 78 -13.46 -9.04 -2.11
N TRP A 79 -12.21 -8.60 -2.01
CA TRP A 79 -11.80 -7.25 -2.40
C TRP A 79 -10.74 -7.36 -3.49
N THR A 80 -10.74 -6.44 -4.46
CA THR A 80 -9.63 -6.31 -5.42
C THR A 80 -9.03 -4.93 -5.32
N ILE A 81 -7.71 -4.87 -5.16
CA ILE A 81 -6.96 -3.63 -5.05
C ILE A 81 -5.99 -3.56 -6.22
N ARG A 82 -6.11 -2.50 -7.02
CA ARG A 82 -5.19 -2.20 -8.12
C ARG A 82 -4.43 -0.93 -7.81
N ASP A 83 -3.11 -1.04 -7.81
CA ASP A 83 -2.21 0.10 -7.69
C ASP A 83 -1.50 0.36 -9.01
N VAL A 84 -1.35 1.64 -9.34
CA VAL A 84 -0.56 2.13 -10.47
C VAL A 84 0.36 3.23 -9.96
N VAL A 85 1.65 3.13 -10.27
CA VAL A 85 2.63 4.17 -9.96
C VAL A 85 3.20 4.71 -11.26
N SER A 86 3.06 6.02 -11.49
CA SER A 86 3.55 6.70 -12.69
C SER A 86 4.72 7.62 -12.36
N GLY A 87 5.59 7.89 -13.34
CA GLY A 87 6.72 8.82 -13.20
C GLY A 87 7.93 8.24 -12.45
N LEU A 88 8.02 6.92 -12.33
CA LEU A 88 9.09 6.20 -11.64
C LEU A 88 9.51 4.92 -12.40
N ASP A 89 9.61 4.97 -13.73
CA ASP A 89 9.77 3.77 -14.58
C ASP A 89 11.08 2.99 -14.33
N GLY A 90 12.07 3.59 -13.65
CA GLY A 90 13.32 2.92 -13.23
C GLY A 90 13.32 2.32 -11.82
N TYR A 91 12.20 2.40 -11.10
CA TYR A 91 12.09 1.89 -9.73
C TYR A 91 11.18 0.67 -9.70
N SER A 92 11.66 -0.47 -9.18
CA SER A 92 10.77 -1.56 -8.77
C SER A 92 9.92 -1.10 -7.57
N LYS A 93 8.65 -1.50 -7.53
CA LYS A 93 7.72 -1.19 -6.44
C LYS A 93 7.23 -2.44 -5.77
N ASN A 94 6.82 -2.29 -4.53
CA ASN A 94 6.22 -3.35 -3.75
C ASN A 94 4.89 -2.87 -3.17
N GLN A 95 3.82 -3.63 -3.41
CA GLN A 95 2.54 -3.44 -2.73
C GLN A 95 2.59 -4.24 -1.43
N ILE A 96 2.47 -3.54 -0.31
CA ILE A 96 2.69 -4.08 1.03
C ILE A 96 1.36 -4.43 1.70
N TRP A 97 1.34 -5.54 2.42
CA TRP A 97 0.22 -5.99 3.25
C TRP A 97 0.70 -6.52 4.60
N HIS A 98 0.08 -6.04 5.67
CA HIS A 98 0.26 -6.47 7.07
C HIS A 98 -1.02 -7.21 7.50
N PRO A 99 -1.12 -8.53 7.27
CA PRO A 99 -2.32 -9.29 7.60
C PRO A 99 -2.41 -9.62 9.10
N ALA A 100 -3.48 -9.17 9.75
CA ALA A 100 -3.74 -9.47 11.17
C ALA A 100 -4.41 -10.85 11.40
N SER A 101 -4.69 -11.62 10.35
CA SER A 101 -5.40 -12.89 10.44
C SER A 101 -4.95 -13.88 9.36
N THR A 102 -4.83 -15.15 9.74
CA THR A 102 -4.55 -16.27 8.82
C THR A 102 -5.72 -16.58 7.88
N ASN A 103 -6.92 -16.09 8.19
CA ASN A 103 -8.13 -16.28 7.38
C ASN A 103 -8.21 -15.31 6.20
N LEU A 104 -7.29 -14.35 6.11
CA LEU A 104 -7.20 -13.41 5.01
C LEU A 104 -6.14 -13.89 4.00
N HIS A 105 -6.60 -14.26 2.81
CA HIS A 105 -5.74 -14.75 1.74
C HIS A 105 -5.53 -13.68 0.68
N PHE A 106 -4.30 -13.62 0.15
CA PHE A 106 -3.89 -12.66 -0.86
C PHE A 106 -3.41 -13.40 -2.10
N SER A 107 -3.89 -12.99 -3.26
CA SER A 107 -3.40 -13.49 -4.55
C SER A 107 -3.13 -12.33 -5.50
N SER A 108 -2.00 -12.39 -6.20
CA SER A 108 -1.59 -11.40 -7.18
C SER A 108 -0.93 -12.09 -8.38
N THR A 109 -0.57 -11.32 -9.40
CA THR A 109 0.17 -11.82 -10.56
C THR A 109 1.62 -12.18 -10.23
N SER A 110 2.21 -11.54 -9.21
CA SER A 110 3.54 -11.88 -8.71
C SER A 110 3.47 -12.74 -7.45
N SER A 111 4.53 -13.51 -7.21
CA SER A 111 4.67 -14.30 -5.99
C SER A 111 4.84 -13.40 -4.77
N PRO A 112 4.24 -13.75 -3.61
CA PRO A 112 4.41 -12.97 -2.39
C PRO A 112 5.83 -13.11 -1.84
N ASN A 113 6.45 -11.99 -1.52
CA ASN A 113 7.67 -11.92 -0.73
C ASN A 113 7.31 -11.66 0.74
N ARG A 114 7.67 -12.59 1.63
CA ARG A 114 7.46 -12.47 3.08
C ARG A 114 8.60 -11.72 3.74
N PHE A 115 8.28 -10.86 4.70
CA PHE A 115 9.28 -10.12 5.46
C PHE A 115 8.82 -9.88 6.90
N LYS A 116 9.81 -9.72 7.78
CA LYS A 116 9.59 -9.40 9.19
C LYS A 116 9.03 -7.99 9.35
N SER A 117 7.96 -7.89 10.11
CA SER A 117 7.20 -6.66 10.35
C SER A 117 6.87 -6.52 11.84
N TYR A 118 6.24 -5.39 12.19
CA TYR A 118 5.92 -5.09 13.58
C TYR A 118 4.57 -4.40 13.69
N ASN A 119 3.82 -4.77 14.72
CA ASN A 119 2.60 -4.10 15.17
C ASN A 119 2.79 -3.53 16.58
N SER A 120 2.06 -2.45 16.90
CA SER A 120 2.11 -1.78 18.21
C SER A 120 0.72 -1.24 18.53
N ASP A 121 -0.09 -2.07 19.18
CA ASP A 121 -1.45 -1.70 19.59
C ASP A 121 -1.46 -0.75 20.80
N TYR A 122 -0.44 -0.87 21.66
CA TYR A 122 -0.29 -0.08 22.88
C TYR A 122 1.08 0.59 22.95
N TYR A 123 1.13 1.78 23.55
CA TYR A 123 2.37 2.52 23.70
C TYR A 123 3.40 1.73 24.54
N GLY A 124 4.55 1.47 23.95
CA GLY A 124 5.62 0.69 24.58
C GLY A 124 5.53 -0.81 24.33
N GLU A 125 4.46 -1.30 23.71
CA GLU A 125 4.33 -2.70 23.28
C GLU A 125 4.67 -2.84 21.80
N LEU A 126 5.42 -3.90 21.47
CA LEU A 126 5.83 -4.20 20.11
C LEU A 126 5.70 -5.70 19.87
N THR A 127 4.81 -6.06 18.96
CA THR A 127 4.63 -7.43 18.51
C THR A 127 5.34 -7.60 17.18
N GLU A 128 6.19 -8.62 17.08
CA GLU A 128 6.77 -9.04 15.81
C GLU A 128 5.76 -9.87 15.02
N GLU A 129 5.59 -9.51 13.75
CA GLU A 129 4.64 -10.15 12.84
C GLU A 129 5.32 -10.44 11.50
N GLU A 130 4.63 -11.17 10.63
CA GLU A 130 5.07 -11.39 9.25
C GLU A 130 4.13 -10.67 8.28
N SER A 131 4.75 -9.94 7.35
CA SER A 131 4.04 -9.22 6.30
C SER A 131 4.41 -9.75 4.94
N ILE A 132 3.58 -9.43 3.96
CA ILE A 132 3.79 -9.83 2.58
C ILE A 132 3.90 -8.61 1.68
N SER A 133 4.62 -8.78 0.58
CA SER A 133 4.74 -7.79 -0.47
C SER A 133 4.67 -8.44 -1.84
N PHE A 134 4.13 -7.71 -2.79
CA PHE A 134 4.09 -8.12 -4.18
C PHE A 134 4.85 -7.13 -5.04
N GLU A 135 5.89 -7.60 -5.72
CA GLU A 135 6.75 -6.78 -6.56
C GLU A 135 6.07 -6.48 -7.91
N PHE A 136 6.26 -5.26 -8.42
CA PHE A 136 5.78 -4.82 -9.73
C PHE A 136 6.51 -3.58 -10.26
N ASP A 137 6.45 -3.38 -11.59
CA ASP A 137 7.07 -2.21 -12.24
C ASP A 137 6.09 -1.04 -12.38
N ALA A 138 5.00 -1.18 -13.14
CA ALA A 138 4.07 -0.07 -13.41
C ALA A 138 2.75 -0.17 -12.64
N SER A 139 2.17 -1.36 -12.60
CA SER A 139 0.91 -1.61 -11.90
C SER A 139 0.81 -3.04 -11.38
N ILE A 140 -0.01 -3.23 -10.35
CA ILE A 140 -0.32 -4.53 -9.79
C ILE A 140 -1.79 -4.60 -9.39
N SER A 141 -2.36 -5.80 -9.45
CA SER A 141 -3.69 -6.09 -8.91
C SER A 141 -3.62 -7.25 -7.94
N THR A 142 -4.21 -7.08 -6.77
CA THR A 142 -4.21 -8.08 -5.71
C THR A 142 -5.64 -8.33 -5.24
N THR A 143 -6.00 -9.59 -5.13
CA THR A 143 -7.29 -10.04 -4.63
C THR A 143 -7.13 -10.49 -3.19
N LEU A 144 -7.98 -9.96 -2.32
CA LEU A 144 -8.09 -10.33 -0.92
C LEU A 144 -9.36 -11.16 -0.76
N ILE A 145 -9.25 -12.33 -0.15
CA ILE A 145 -10.37 -13.23 0.12
C ILE A 145 -10.34 -13.55 1.61
N TYR A 146 -11.45 -13.31 2.30
CA TYR A 146 -11.61 -13.70 3.69
C TYR A 146 -12.41 -15.01 3.78
N SER A 147 -11.83 -16.01 4.43
CA SER A 147 -12.44 -17.32 4.69
C SER A 147 -12.87 -17.37 6.18
N PRO A 148 -14.17 -17.20 6.49
CA PRO A 148 -14.65 -17.23 7.87
C PRO A 148 -14.45 -18.58 8.56
#